data_AF-A0A8J4BRJ6-F1
#
_entry.id   AF-A0A8J4BRJ6-F1
#
_cell.length_a   1.000
_cell.length_b   1.000
_cell.length_c   1.000
_cell.angle_alpha   90.00
_cell.angle_beta   90.00
_cell.angle_gamma   90.00
#
_symmetry.space_group_name_H-M   'P 1'
#
loop_
_entity.id
_entity.type
_entity.pdbx_description
1 polymer ?
#
loop_
_entity_poly.entity_id
_entity_poly.type
_entity_poly.pdbx_seq_one_letter_code
_entity_poly.pdbx_strand_id
1 'polypeptide(L)'
;MGSAMLRKPRALAKMVAGIAAESELPVTVKIRLGENDKKINVDTVVSFLERAGAAAVTVHGRTAEQRYKKAADWDRVSNVARSHSVPIIGNGDILTHYEAHARLADSGCTAVMAGRGALIKPWIFKEFKEVSRLVTG
;
A
#
# COMPACT_ATOMS: atom_id res chain seq x y z
N MET A 1 15.88 -7.88 -5.86
CA MET A 1 15.32 -6.62 -5.32
C MET A 1 13.84 -6.82 -5.02
N GLY A 2 13.12 -5.82 -4.47
CA GLY A 2 11.72 -5.97 -4.03
C GLY A 2 11.60 -6.25 -2.53
N SER A 3 10.74 -7.19 -2.12
CA SER A 3 10.45 -7.44 -0.69
C SER A 3 11.67 -7.84 0.15
N ALA A 4 12.77 -8.30 -0.46
CA ALA A 4 14.03 -8.52 0.23
C ALA A 4 14.59 -7.24 0.89
N MET A 5 14.28 -6.06 0.36
CA MET A 5 14.69 -4.76 0.91
C MET A 5 14.07 -4.47 2.28
N LEU A 6 12.98 -5.16 2.65
CA LEU A 6 12.40 -5.06 3.99
C LEU A 6 13.37 -5.50 5.08
N ARG A 7 14.37 -6.34 4.76
CA ARG A 7 15.45 -6.72 5.69
C ARG A 7 16.52 -5.65 5.88
N LYS A 8 16.53 -4.61 5.02
CA LYS A 8 17.51 -3.52 5.04
C LYS A 8 16.81 -2.15 4.95
N PRO A 9 15.95 -1.77 5.92
CA PRO A 9 15.16 -0.53 5.83
C PRO A 9 15.99 0.73 5.60
N ARG A 10 17.16 0.85 6.24
CA ARG A 10 18.07 2.00 6.05
C ARG A 10 18.64 2.08 4.63
N ALA A 11 18.98 0.94 4.03
CA ALA A 11 19.48 0.90 2.66
C ALA A 11 18.36 1.24 1.66
N LEU A 12 17.13 0.77 1.93
CA LEU A 12 15.95 1.15 1.15
C LEU A 12 15.69 2.66 1.24
N ALA A 13 15.74 3.24 2.45
CA ALA A 13 15.57 4.67 2.67
C ALA A 13 16.62 5.50 1.94
N LYS A 14 17.89 5.10 2.01
CA LYS A 14 18.99 5.78 1.30
C LYS A 14 18.77 5.77 -0.21
N MET A 15 18.30 4.65 -0.76
CA MET A 15 17.97 4.54 -2.19
C MET A 15 16.83 5.48 -2.56
N VAL A 16 15.74 5.49 -1.78
CA VAL A 16 14.59 6.36 -2.03
C VAL A 16 14.97 7.83 -1.93
N ALA A 17 15.77 8.22 -0.93
CA ALA A 17 16.26 9.59 -0.77
C ALA A 17 17.10 10.04 -1.97
N GLY A 18 17.99 9.17 -2.49
CA GLY A 18 18.76 9.49 -3.69
C GLY A 18 17.90 9.68 -4.94
N ILE A 19 16.84 8.86 -5.10
CA ILE A 19 15.92 9.01 -6.23
C ILE A 19 15.06 10.26 -6.08
N ALA A 20 14.53 10.52 -4.89
CA ALA A 20 13.66 11.66 -4.61
C ALA A 20 14.41 13.01 -4.71
N ALA A 21 15.70 13.05 -4.37
CA ALA A 21 16.51 14.26 -4.50
C ALA A 21 16.73 14.70 -5.95
N GLU A 22 16.79 13.74 -6.88
CA GLU A 22 17.09 13.99 -8.30
C GLU A 22 15.83 14.00 -9.18
N SER A 23 14.66 13.64 -8.64
CA SER A 23 13.43 13.54 -9.41
C SER A 23 12.61 14.82 -9.31
N GLU A 24 12.22 15.36 -10.47
CA GLU A 24 11.22 16.42 -10.56
C GLU A 24 9.78 15.92 -10.35
N LEU A 25 9.59 14.58 -10.27
CA LEU A 25 8.29 13.94 -10.12
C LEU A 25 8.15 13.24 -8.76
N PRO A 26 6.93 13.10 -8.22
CA PRO A 26 6.71 12.41 -6.95
C PRO A 26 7.17 10.95 -6.98
N VAL A 27 8.08 10.59 -6.07
CA VAL A 27 8.56 9.20 -5.92
C VAL A 27 7.65 8.45 -4.96
N THR A 28 7.08 7.34 -5.42
CA THR A 28 6.23 6.46 -4.59
C THR A 28 6.86 5.09 -4.39
N VAL A 29 6.52 4.42 -3.28
CA VAL A 29 7.14 3.13 -2.93
C VAL A 29 6.06 2.10 -2.61
N LYS A 30 6.19 0.88 -3.13
CA LYS A 30 5.28 -0.24 -2.84
C LYS A 30 5.96 -1.31 -2.01
N ILE A 31 5.39 -1.62 -0.85
CA ILE A 31 5.93 -2.59 0.11
C ILE A 31 4.91 -3.67 0.52
N ARG A 32 5.40 -4.61 1.32
CA ARG A 32 4.65 -5.67 2.03
C ARG A 32 4.82 -5.46 3.53
N LEU A 33 4.04 -6.18 4.35
CA LEU A 33 4.05 -6.03 5.80
C LEU A 33 5.41 -6.38 6.48
N GLY A 34 6.18 -7.25 5.84
CA GLY A 34 7.42 -7.80 6.37
C GLY A 34 7.90 -8.99 5.55
N GLU A 35 8.99 -9.61 5.98
CA GLU A 35 9.51 -10.84 5.36
C GLU A 35 8.56 -12.01 5.59
N ASN A 36 8.17 -12.23 6.85
CA ASN A 36 7.24 -13.27 7.29
C ASN A 36 6.51 -12.81 8.57
N ASP A 37 5.63 -13.65 9.09
CA ASP A 37 4.75 -13.31 10.22
C ASP A 37 5.52 -13.04 11.53
N LYS A 38 6.78 -13.52 11.64
CA LYS A 38 7.67 -13.24 12.78
C LYS A 38 8.52 -11.97 12.60
N LYS A 39 8.52 -11.39 11.40
CA LYS A 39 9.36 -10.26 11.01
C LYS A 39 8.52 -9.19 10.31
N ILE A 40 7.43 -8.79 10.96
CA ILE A 40 6.63 -7.63 10.57
C ILE A 40 7.40 -6.38 10.94
N ASN A 41 7.62 -5.48 9.99
CA ASN A 41 8.37 -4.25 10.20
C ASN A 41 7.88 -3.07 9.35
N VAL A 42 6.65 -3.16 8.84
CA VAL A 42 6.04 -2.16 7.96
C VAL A 42 6.07 -0.75 8.56
N ASP A 43 5.73 -0.56 9.84
CA ASP A 43 5.76 0.76 10.47
C ASP A 43 7.15 1.38 10.48
N THR A 44 8.17 0.59 10.85
CA THR A 44 9.56 1.05 10.80
C THR A 44 9.96 1.42 9.37
N VAL A 45 9.59 0.59 8.39
CA VAL A 45 9.92 0.84 6.99
C VAL A 45 9.22 2.11 6.47
N VAL A 46 7.93 2.31 6.77
CA VAL A 46 7.18 3.50 6.33
C VAL A 46 7.77 4.76 6.95
N SER A 47 8.11 4.76 8.24
CA SER A 47 8.78 5.91 8.88
C SER A 47 10.10 6.28 8.20
N PHE A 48 10.88 5.28 7.77
CA PHE A 48 12.10 5.52 7.00
C PHE A 48 11.82 6.06 5.59
N LEU A 49 10.77 5.58 4.92
CA LEU A 49 10.39 6.02 3.58
C LEU A 49 9.83 7.45 3.57
N GLU A 50 9.00 7.80 4.56
CA GLU A 50 8.47 9.14 4.78
C GLU A 50 9.61 10.16 4.93
N ARG A 51 10.56 9.87 5.83
CA ARG A 51 11.76 10.71 6.03
C ARG A 51 12.69 10.76 4.82
N ALA A 52 12.63 9.75 3.95
CA ALA A 52 13.41 9.70 2.71
C ALA A 52 12.75 10.48 1.56
N GLY A 53 11.59 11.12 1.78
CA GLY A 53 10.91 11.91 0.75
C GLY A 53 9.99 11.10 -0.16
N ALA A 54 9.53 9.92 0.26
CA ALA A 54 8.48 9.23 -0.48
C ALA A 54 7.18 10.05 -0.47
N ALA A 55 6.62 10.32 -1.65
CA ALA A 55 5.38 11.07 -1.82
C ALA A 55 4.13 10.25 -1.46
N ALA A 56 4.20 8.92 -1.57
CA ALA A 56 3.18 7.99 -1.09
C ALA A 56 3.77 6.59 -0.90
N VAL A 57 3.19 5.80 -0.01
CA VAL A 57 3.56 4.41 0.21
C VAL A 57 2.37 3.48 0.01
N THR A 58 2.48 2.56 -0.94
CA THR A 58 1.51 1.48 -1.10
C THR A 58 1.87 0.30 -0.21
N VAL A 59 0.96 -0.09 0.69
CA VAL A 59 1.17 -1.22 1.60
C VAL A 59 0.30 -2.40 1.17
N HIS A 60 0.94 -3.48 0.73
CA HIS A 60 0.25 -4.75 0.55
C HIS A 60 0.09 -5.45 1.90
N GLY A 61 -1.15 -5.76 2.31
CA GLY A 61 -1.51 -6.39 3.58
C GLY A 61 -1.04 -7.84 3.76
N ARG A 62 0.05 -8.26 3.12
CA ARG A 62 0.67 -9.57 3.36
C ARG A 62 2.16 -9.44 3.53
N THR A 63 2.76 -10.41 4.22
CA THR A 63 4.21 -10.60 4.24
C THR A 63 4.69 -11.19 2.92
N ALA A 64 6.00 -11.15 2.69
CA ALA A 64 6.60 -11.71 1.47
C ALA A 64 6.35 -13.23 1.38
N GLU A 65 6.54 -13.96 2.48
CA GLU A 65 6.39 -15.42 2.55
C GLU A 65 4.95 -15.90 2.34
N GLN A 66 3.97 -15.13 2.83
CA GLN A 66 2.55 -15.46 2.65
C GLN A 66 2.15 -15.53 1.19
N ARG A 67 2.84 -14.83 0.27
CA ARG A 67 2.48 -14.71 -1.15
C ARG A 67 1.01 -14.34 -1.33
N TYR A 68 0.15 -15.31 -1.64
CA TYR A 68 -1.32 -15.23 -1.77
C TYR A 68 -2.06 -16.29 -0.94
N LYS A 69 -1.39 -16.94 0.02
CA LYS A 69 -1.91 -18.09 0.79
C LYS A 69 -2.82 -17.71 1.96
N LYS A 70 -2.77 -16.44 2.40
CA LYS A 70 -3.62 -15.90 3.48
C LYS A 70 -4.40 -14.70 2.96
N ALA A 71 -5.48 -14.30 3.63
CA ALA A 71 -6.13 -13.01 3.36
C ALA A 71 -5.17 -11.85 3.66
N ALA A 72 -5.35 -10.71 2.99
CA ALA A 72 -4.65 -9.48 3.33
C ALA A 72 -5.12 -8.96 4.70
N ASP A 73 -4.16 -8.73 5.59
CA ASP A 73 -4.35 -8.14 6.91
C ASP A 73 -4.53 -6.62 6.77
N TRP A 74 -5.80 -6.23 6.66
CA TRP A 74 -6.21 -4.82 6.53
C TRP A 74 -6.20 -4.07 7.85
N ASP A 75 -6.22 -4.75 9.00
CA ASP A 75 -6.11 -4.09 10.30
C ASP A 75 -4.70 -3.48 10.44
N ARG A 76 -3.67 -4.21 10.03
CA ARG A 76 -2.30 -3.67 9.95
C ARG A 76 -2.17 -2.56 8.92
N VAL A 77 -2.78 -2.70 7.75
CA VAL A 77 -2.77 -1.63 6.73
C VAL A 77 -3.41 -0.36 7.29
N SER A 78 -4.52 -0.51 8.03
CA SER A 78 -5.24 0.62 8.63
C SER A 78 -4.44 1.28 9.75
N ASN A 79 -3.79 0.48 10.61
CA ASN A 79 -2.90 1.00 11.64
C ASN A 79 -1.74 1.80 11.04
N VAL A 80 -1.12 1.31 9.96
CA VAL A 80 -0.08 2.04 9.24
C VAL A 80 -0.65 3.32 8.62
N ALA A 81 -1.79 3.27 7.96
CA ALA A 81 -2.39 4.45 7.35
C ALA A 81 -2.68 5.58 8.36
N ARG A 82 -3.08 5.22 9.58
CA ARG A 82 -3.40 6.19 10.65
C ARG A 82 -2.18 6.68 11.43
N SER A 83 -1.04 5.99 11.35
CA SER A 83 0.15 6.27 12.17
C SER A 83 1.21 7.11 11.46
N HIS A 84 1.08 7.37 10.16
CA HIS A 84 2.07 8.07 9.35
C HIS A 84 1.42 9.21 8.56
N SER A 85 2.15 10.28 8.28
CA SER A 85 1.61 11.45 7.56
C SER A 85 1.73 11.29 6.04
N VAL A 86 2.70 10.49 5.58
CA VAL A 86 2.81 10.11 4.17
C VAL A 86 1.54 9.38 3.69
N PRO A 87 0.94 9.75 2.54
CA PRO A 87 -0.23 9.08 2.01
C PRO A 87 -0.03 7.57 1.87
N ILE A 88 -0.89 6.79 2.53
CA ILE A 88 -0.89 5.32 2.44
C ILE A 88 -1.93 4.86 1.42
N ILE A 89 -1.48 4.01 0.50
CA ILE A 89 -2.34 3.35 -0.49
C ILE A 89 -2.52 1.88 -0.06
N GLY A 90 -3.71 1.53 0.39
CA GLY A 90 -4.03 0.18 0.85
C GLY A 90 -4.10 -0.82 -0.31
N ASN A 91 -3.54 -2.02 -0.15
CA ASN A 91 -3.53 -3.03 -1.21
C ASN A 91 -3.69 -4.45 -0.67
N GLY A 92 -4.59 -5.21 -1.28
CA GLY A 92 -4.78 -6.62 -0.96
C GLY A 92 -6.24 -7.01 -1.06
N ASP A 93 -6.51 -8.06 -1.84
CA ASP A 93 -7.84 -8.69 -1.96
C ASP A 93 -8.99 -7.72 -2.28
N ILE A 94 -8.71 -6.68 -3.07
CA ILE A 94 -9.73 -5.86 -3.72
C ILE A 94 -10.12 -6.56 -5.02
N LEU A 95 -11.23 -7.29 -5.01
CA LEU A 95 -11.76 -8.05 -6.15
C LEU A 95 -13.06 -7.45 -6.70
N THR A 96 -13.73 -6.62 -5.92
CA THR A 96 -14.99 -5.94 -6.25
C THR A 96 -14.95 -4.46 -5.87
N HIS A 97 -15.89 -3.67 -6.39
CA HIS A 97 -16.04 -2.26 -6.01
C HIS A 97 -16.54 -2.10 -4.58
N TYR A 98 -17.40 -2.98 -4.08
CA TYR A 98 -17.85 -2.95 -2.69
C TYR A 98 -16.68 -3.11 -1.72
N GLU A 99 -15.75 -4.04 -1.98
CA GLU A 99 -14.54 -4.19 -1.17
C GLU A 99 -13.65 -2.96 -1.24
N ALA A 100 -13.48 -2.36 -2.42
CA ALA A 100 -12.67 -1.15 -2.58
C ALA A 100 -13.20 0.01 -1.72
N HIS A 101 -14.51 0.25 -1.78
CA HIS A 101 -15.17 1.32 -1.03
C HIS A 101 -15.16 1.06 0.47
N ALA A 102 -15.50 -0.16 0.91
CA ALA A 102 -15.47 -0.52 2.33
C ALA A 102 -14.07 -0.34 2.93
N ARG A 103 -13.02 -0.79 2.22
CA ARG A 103 -11.65 -0.63 2.68
C ARG A 103 -11.21 0.83 2.69
N LEU A 104 -11.61 1.63 1.72
CA LEU A 104 -11.27 3.05 1.69
C LEU A 104 -11.93 3.81 2.86
N ALA A 105 -13.20 3.54 3.14
CA ALA A 105 -13.96 4.19 4.20
C ALA A 105 -13.37 3.96 5.60
N ASP A 106 -12.96 2.72 5.89
CA ASP A 106 -12.61 2.33 7.27
C ASP A 106 -11.10 2.35 7.56
N SER A 107 -10.25 2.25 6.54
CA SER A 107 -8.82 2.01 6.79
C SER A 107 -8.01 3.25 7.14
N GLY A 108 -8.50 4.45 6.79
CA GLY A 108 -7.68 5.67 6.84
C GLY A 108 -6.66 5.76 5.70
N CYS A 109 -6.66 4.81 4.74
CA CYS A 109 -5.85 4.94 3.53
C CYS A 109 -6.35 6.11 2.67
N THR A 110 -5.45 6.83 2.02
CA THR A 110 -5.80 7.89 1.06
C THR A 110 -6.39 7.31 -0.22
N ALA A 111 -5.97 6.10 -0.60
CA ALA A 111 -6.49 5.39 -1.75
C ALA A 111 -6.36 3.87 -1.57
N VAL A 112 -6.97 3.10 -2.48
CA VAL A 112 -6.77 1.65 -2.59
C VAL A 112 -6.23 1.26 -3.95
N MET A 113 -5.43 0.20 -4.00
CA MET A 113 -4.86 -0.35 -5.23
C MET A 113 -5.42 -1.75 -5.50
N ALA A 114 -5.99 -1.95 -6.69
CA ALA A 114 -6.45 -3.24 -7.19
C ALA A 114 -5.42 -3.86 -8.16
N GLY A 115 -5.31 -5.20 -8.14
CA GLY A 115 -4.41 -5.95 -9.02
C GLY A 115 -5.14 -7.11 -9.68
N ARG A 116 -5.20 -8.27 -9.01
CA ARG A 116 -5.90 -9.47 -9.52
C ARG A 116 -7.38 -9.21 -9.85
N GLY A 117 -8.09 -8.41 -9.06
CA GLY A 117 -9.47 -8.02 -9.36
C GLY A 117 -9.60 -7.36 -10.74
N ALA A 118 -8.63 -6.53 -11.15
CA ALA A 118 -8.61 -5.91 -12.47
C ALA A 118 -8.30 -6.89 -13.61
N LEU A 119 -7.62 -8.02 -13.33
CA LEU A 119 -7.42 -9.08 -14.34
C LEU A 119 -8.67 -9.94 -14.51
N ILE A 120 -9.40 -10.19 -13.42
CA ILE A 120 -10.67 -10.93 -13.44
C ILE A 120 -11.76 -10.07 -14.11
N LYS A 121 -11.77 -8.78 -13.79
CA LYS A 121 -12.79 -7.82 -14.22
C LYS A 121 -12.11 -6.52 -14.67
N PRO A 122 -11.68 -6.40 -15.93
CA PRO A 122 -10.97 -5.21 -16.43
C PRO A 122 -11.73 -3.89 -16.22
N TRP A 123 -13.07 -3.95 -16.21
CA TRP A 123 -13.93 -2.80 -15.97
C TRP A 123 -14.15 -2.46 -14.48
N ILE A 124 -13.48 -3.12 -13.54
CA ILE A 124 -13.60 -2.86 -12.09
C ILE A 124 -13.40 -1.38 -11.73
N PHE A 125 -12.50 -0.67 -12.43
CA PHE A 125 -12.25 0.75 -12.19
C PHE A 125 -13.39 1.66 -12.67
N LYS A 126 -14.17 1.22 -13.65
CA LYS A 126 -15.40 1.93 -14.06
C LYS A 126 -16.43 1.84 -12.93
N GLU A 127 -16.60 0.67 -12.35
CA GLU A 127 -17.52 0.44 -11.24
C GLU A 127 -17.11 1.20 -9.97
N PHE A 128 -15.80 1.30 -9.69
CA PHE A 128 -15.29 2.13 -8.60
C PHE A 128 -15.77 3.58 -8.76
N LYS A 129 -15.65 4.15 -9.98
CA LYS A 129 -16.03 5.53 -10.28
C LYS A 129 -17.54 5.74 -10.26
N GLU A 130 -18.32 4.81 -10.81
CA GLU A 130 -19.78 4.93 -10.89
C GLU A 130 -20.41 4.93 -9.50
N VAL A 131 -19.95 4.07 -8.60
CA VAL A 131 -20.47 4.04 -7.23
C VAL A 131 -20.06 5.25 -6.41
N SER A 132 -18.83 5.77 -6.56
CA SER A 132 -18.46 7.03 -5.89
C SER A 132 -19.39 8.19 -6.26
N ARG A 133 -19.79 8.29 -7.54
CA ARG A 133 -20.69 9.35 -8.02
C ARG A 133 -22.12 9.24 -7.48
N LEU A 134 -22.57 8.03 -7.13
CA LEU A 134 -23.89 7.80 -6.56
C LEU A 134 -23.96 8.12 -5.06
N VAL A 135 -22.81 8.17 -4.37
CA VAL A 135 -22.74 8.41 -2.91
C VAL A 135 -22.42 9.87 -2.59
N THR A 136 -21.83 10.62 -3.53
CA THR A 136 -21.52 12.06 -3.37
C THR A 136 -22.44 12.98 -4.17
N GLY A 137 -23.54 12.45 -4.71
CA GLY A 137 -24.55 13.18 -5.49
C GLY A 137 -25.78 13.51 -4.67
#